data_AF-A0A382SX51-F1
#
_entry.id   AF-A0A382SX51-F1
#
_cell.length_a   1.000
_cell.length_b   1.000
_cell.length_c   1.000
_cell.angle_alpha   90.00
_cell.angle_beta   90.00
_cell.angle_gamma   90.00
#
_symmetry.space_group_name_H-M   'P 1'
#
loop_
_entity.id
_entity.type
_entity.pdbx_description
1 polymer ?
#
loop_
_entity_poly.entity_id
_entity_poly.type
_entity_poly.pdbx_seq_one_letter_code
_entity_poly.pdbx_strand_id
1 'polypeptide(L)' 'MSILHAIVLGLVQGLTEFLPVSSSGHLVLVPWLFGWDDFGGDVRLEDAFDVALHLGTLMGAVYYLRSDVVRYLRAG' A
#
# COMPACT_ATOMS: atom_id res chain seq x y z
N MET A 1 -10.46 -6.12 -10.73
CA MET A 1 -8.98 -6.13 -10.57
C MET A 1 -8.27 -7.18 -11.39
N SER A 2 -7.52 -6.72 -12.38
CA SER A 2 -6.48 -7.51 -13.05
C SER A 2 -5.26 -7.69 -12.13
N ILE A 3 -4.59 -8.85 -12.20
CA ILE A 3 -3.33 -9.10 -11.47
C ILE A 3 -2.28 -8.04 -11.81
N LEU A 4 -2.23 -7.60 -13.07
CA LEU A 4 -1.31 -6.56 -13.50
C LEU A 4 -1.56 -5.24 -12.76
N HIS A 5 -2.82 -4.84 -12.62
CA HIS A 5 -3.18 -3.61 -11.91
C HIS A 5 -2.84 -3.72 -10.42
N ALA A 6 -3.10 -4.87 -9.79
CA ALA A 6 -2.72 -5.12 -8.41
C ALA A 6 -1.20 -5.03 -8.18
N ILE A 7 -0.39 -5.56 -9.11
CA ILE A 7 1.07 -5.45 -9.08
C ILE A 7 1.50 -3.98 -9.21
N VAL A 8 0.93 -3.24 -10.16
CA VAL A 8 1.26 -1.83 -10.38
C VAL A 8 0.92 -0.99 -9.16
N LEU A 9 -0.29 -1.13 -8.60
CA LEU A 9 -0.72 -0.39 -7.41
C LEU A 9 0.09 -0.79 -6.17
N GLY A 10 0.45 -2.06 -6.03
CA GLY A 10 1.35 -2.52 -4.97
C GLY A 10 2.75 -1.90 -5.07
N LEU A 11 3.30 -1.77 -6.27
CA LEU A 11 4.57 -1.06 -6.50
C LEU A 11 4.44 0.44 -6.20
N VAL A 12 3.35 1.07 -6.64
CA VAL A 12 3.08 2.49 -6.36
C VAL A 12 2.97 2.74 -4.87
N GLN A 13 2.20 1.93 -4.12
CA GLN A 13 2.13 2.02 -2.67
C GLN A 13 3.50 1.81 -2.04
N GLY A 14 4.21 0.74 -2.41
CA GLY A 14 5.51 0.42 -1.82
C GLY A 14 6.55 1.53 -1.99
N LEU A 15 6.52 2.23 -3.14
CA LEU A 15 7.41 3.35 -3.41
C LEU A 15 6.96 4.65 -2.72
N THR A 16 5.66 4.92 -2.66
CA THR A 16 5.12 6.20 -2.19
C THR A 16 4.88 6.25 -0.68
N GLU A 17 4.69 5.11 -0.01
CA GLU A 17 4.40 5.05 1.43
C GLU A 17 5.52 5.65 2.29
N PHE A 18 6.78 5.48 1.87
CA PHE A 18 7.94 5.98 2.61
C PHE A 18 8.35 7.40 2.19
N LEU A 19 7.71 7.95 1.15
CA LEU A 19 7.97 9.29 0.63
C LEU A 19 6.88 10.24 1.12
N PRO A 20 7.19 11.50 1.45
CA PRO A 20 6.21 12.49 1.91
C PRO A 20 5.38 13.05 0.75
N VAL A 21 4.71 12.18 -0.02
CA VAL A 21 3.99 12.51 -1.25
C VAL A 21 2.52 12.05 -1.27
N SER A 22 2.00 11.52 -0.15
CA SER A 22 0.67 10.91 -0.01
C SER A 22 0.46 9.67 -0.89
N SER A 23 0.58 8.49 -0.29
CA SER A 23 0.41 7.20 -0.97
C SER A 23 -1.05 6.97 -1.42
N SER A 24 -2.04 7.25 -0.56
CA SER A 24 -3.47 7.14 -0.90
C SER A 24 -3.85 8.00 -2.11
N GLY A 25 -3.27 9.19 -2.25
CA GLY A 25 -3.52 10.04 -3.43
C GLY A 25 -3.05 9.38 -4.73
N HIS A 26 -1.93 8.66 -4.70
CA HIS A 26 -1.43 7.94 -5.88
C HIS A 26 -2.26 6.69 -6.19
N LEU A 27 -2.80 6.01 -5.17
CA LEU A 27 -3.71 4.87 -5.36
C LEU A 27 -5.04 5.26 -6.02
N VAL A 28 -5.50 6.49 -5.83
CA VAL A 28 -6.67 7.03 -6.57
C VAL A 28 -6.26 7.57 -7.95
N LEU A 29 -5.11 8.26 -8.03
CA LEU A 29 -4.66 8.93 -9.25
C LEU A 29 -4.30 7.95 -10.37
N VAL A 30 -3.66 6.82 -10.05
CA VAL A 30 -3.20 5.84 -11.06
C VAL A 30 -4.39 5.16 -11.76
N PRO A 31 -5.37 4.56 -11.07
CA PRO A 31 -6.58 4.02 -11.69
C PRO A 31 -7.35 5.07 -12.48
N TRP A 32 -7.47 6.30 -11.96
CA TRP A 32 -8.14 7.40 -12.64
C TRP A 32 -7.45 7.77 -13.97
N LEU A 33 -6.12 7.86 -13.97
CA LEU A 33 -5.34 8.22 -15.17
C LEU A 33 -5.45 7.16 -16.28
N PHE A 34 -5.51 5.88 -15.91
CA PHE A 34 -5.60 4.77 -16.86
C PHE A 34 -7.04 4.28 -17.11
N GLY A 35 -8.05 4.90 -16.48
CA GLY A 35 -9.46 4.53 -16.64
C GLY A 35 -9.80 3.13 -16.12
N TRP A 36 -9.13 2.69 -15.04
CA TRP A 36 -9.38 1.37 -14.45
C TRP A 36 -10.64 1.38 -13.58
N ASP A 37 -11.69 0.69 -14.02
CA ASP A 37 -12.92 0.47 -13.24
C ASP A 37 -12.86 -0.85 -12.46
N ASP A 38 -11.77 -1.01 -11.73
CA ASP A 38 -11.37 -2.30 -11.18
C ASP A 38 -12.17 -2.74 -9.95
N PHE A 39 -12.81 -1.76 -9.29
CA PHE A 39 -13.66 -1.90 -8.12
C PHE A 39 -15.15 -1.68 -8.44
N GLY A 40 -15.52 -1.28 -9.67
CA GLY A 40 -16.92 -1.10 -10.07
C GLY A 40 -17.69 -0.08 -9.23
N GLY A 41 -17.00 0.87 -8.60
CA GLY A 41 -17.56 1.82 -7.62
C GLY A 41 -17.86 1.23 -6.23
N ASP A 42 -17.44 -0.01 -5.93
CA ASP A 42 -17.53 -0.57 -4.58
C ASP A 42 -16.39 -0.04 -3.70
N VAL A 43 -16.69 1.06 -3.00
CA VAL A 43 -15.78 1.74 -2.07
C VAL A 43 -15.24 0.78 -1.00
N ARG A 44 -15.98 -0.27 -0.61
CA ARG A 44 -15.52 -1.18 0.44
C ARG A 44 -14.41 -2.10 -0.03
N LEU A 45 -14.46 -2.51 -1.30
CA LEU A 45 -13.41 -3.33 -1.90
C LEU A 45 -12.14 -2.51 -2.15
N GLU A 46 -12.30 -1.25 -2.55
CA GLU A 46 -11.21 -0.27 -2.67
C GLU A 46 -10.52 -0.05 -1.31
N ASP A 47 -11.27 0.29 -0.27
CA ASP A 47 -10.74 0.47 1.09
C ASP A 47 -10.04 -0.80 1.61
N ALA A 48 -10.63 -1.98 1.37
CA ALA A 48 -10.02 -3.24 1.80
C ALA A 48 -8.70 -3.52 1.08
N PHE A 49 -8.61 -3.18 -0.20
CA PHE A 49 -7.39 -3.30 -0.99
C PHE A 49 -6.32 -2.32 -0.50
N ASP A 50 -6.69 -1.07 -0.27
CA ASP A 50 -5.80 -0.04 0.27
C ASP A 50 -5.22 -0.47 1.62
N VAL A 51 -6.05 -0.97 2.54
CA VAL A 51 -5.60 -1.50 3.83
C VAL A 51 -4.66 -2.69 3.65
N ALA A 52 -4.94 -3.60 2.70
CA ALA A 52 -4.06 -4.73 2.42
C ALA A 52 -2.69 -4.26 1.89
N LEU A 53 -2.65 -3.22 1.06
CA LEU A 53 -1.40 -2.63 0.58
C LEU A 53 -0.60 -1.97 1.71
N HIS A 54 -1.26 -1.21 2.60
CA HIS A 54 -0.61 -0.63 3.79
C HIS A 54 -0.10 -1.70 4.75
N LEU A 55 -0.81 -2.82 4.91
CA LEU A 55 -0.32 -3.96 5.68
C LEU A 55 0.93 -4.55 5.04
N GLY A 56 0.97 -4.65 3.71
CA GLY A 56 2.15 -5.07 2.95
C GLY A 56 3.37 -4.19 3.22
N THR A 57 3.23 -2.87 3.13
CA THR A 57 4.33 -1.93 3.39
C THR A 57 4.77 -1.93 4.86
N LEU A 58 3.82 -2.03 5.80
CA LEU A 58 4.11 -2.19 7.22
C LEU A 58 4.94 -3.46 7.49
N MET A 59 4.53 -4.60 6.93
CA MET A 59 5.28 -5.85 7.06
C MET A 59 6.69 -5.72 6.49
N GLY A 60 6.84 -5.09 5.33
CA GLY A 60 8.14 -4.79 4.74
C GLY A 60 9.02 -3.93 5.67
N ALA A 61 8.45 -2.88 6.26
CA ALA A 61 9.15 -2.01 7.20
C ALA A 61 9.55 -2.74 8.48
N VAL A 62 8.66 -3.52 9.08
CA VAL A 62 8.94 -4.35 10.26
C VAL A 62 10.03 -5.36 9.98
N TYR A 63 10.01 -6.01 8.81
CA TYR A 63 11.06 -6.95 8.41
C TYR A 63 12.41 -6.26 8.22
N TYR A 64 12.43 -5.10 7.55
CA TYR A 64 13.64 -4.30 7.37
C TYR A 64 14.23 -3.86 8.71
N LEU A 65 13.38 -3.34 9.62
CA LEU A 65 13.75 -2.84 10.95
C LEU A 65 13.71 -3.91 12.06
N ARG A 66 13.64 -5.20 11.72
CA ARG A 66 13.40 -6.29 12.70
C ARG A 66 14.34 -6.26 13.91
N SER A 67 15.61 -5.90 13.73
CA SER A 67 16.59 -5.80 14.81
C SER A 67 16.27 -4.66 15.77
N ASP A 68 15.90 -3.49 15.23
CA ASP A 68 15.51 -2.34 16.01
C ASP A 68 14.17 -2.57 16.71
N VAL A 69 13.19 -3.17 16.02
CA VAL A 69 11.89 -3.55 16.59
C VAL A 69 12.10 -4.48 17.79
N VAL A 70 12.90 -5.54 17.65
CA VAL A 70 13.21 -6.46 18.76
C VAL A 70 13.95 -5.73 19.90
N ARG A 71 14.87 -4.82 19.57
CA ARG A 71 15.59 -4.02 20.58
C ARG A 71 14.61 -3.18 21.41
N TYR A 72 13.69 -2.46 20.76
CA TYR A 72 12.73 -1.62 21.46
C TYR A 72 11.70 -2.43 22.26
N LEU A 73 11.24 -3.56 21.72
CA LEU A 73 10.32 -4.46 22.45
C LEU A 73 10.92 -5.07 23.71
N ARG A 74 12.25 -5.24 23.78
CA ARG A 74 12.96 -5.75 24.96
C ARG A 74 13.37 -4.65 25.94
N ALA A 75 13.35 -3.40 25.51
CA ALA A 75 13.74 -2.26 26.32
C ALA A 75 12.58 -1.65 27.12
N GLY A 76 11.33 -2.00 26.78
CA GLY A 76 10.14 -1.75 27.60
C GLY A 76 9.85 -2.93 28.51
#